data_AF-A0A6M4FII4-F1
#
_entry.id   AF-A0A6M4FII4-F1
#
_cell.length_a   1.000
_cell.length_b   1.000
_cell.length_c   1.000
_cell.angle_alpha   90.00
_cell.angle_beta   90.00
_cell.angle_gamma   90.00
#
_symmetry.space_group_name_H-M   'P 1'
#
loop_
_entity.id
_entity.type
_entity.pdbx_description
1 polymer ?
#
loop_
_entity_poly.entity_id
_entity_poly.type
_entity_poly.pdbx_seq_one_letter_code
_entity_poly.pdbx_strand_id
1 'polypeptide(L)'
;MAVNPGTCRNKVLEGEDKEQPTRRLFSGAGHDGLAMNDLTDIGMLFLRCRDGLSHHPDEAITAEDAEAGTRVIMHLLTKHHDMTAVLVR
;
A
#
# COMPACT_ATOMS: atom_id res chain seq x y z
N MET A 1 -9.37 -9.14 -10.57
CA MET A 1 -8.17 -8.97 -11.43
C MET A 1 -6.96 -9.19 -10.56
N ALA A 2 -6.26 -10.31 -10.70
CA ALA A 2 -5.01 -10.57 -9.98
C ALA A 2 -3.85 -9.83 -10.67
N VAL A 3 -2.91 -9.31 -9.89
CA VAL A 3 -1.74 -8.60 -10.41
C VAL A 3 -0.77 -9.60 -11.04
N ASN A 4 -0.41 -9.41 -12.31
CA ASN A 4 0.54 -10.26 -13.02
C ASN A 4 1.97 -9.96 -12.52
N PRO A 5 2.83 -10.95 -12.22
CA PRO A 5 4.14 -10.72 -11.57
C PRO A 5 5.11 -9.83 -12.34
N GLY A 6 4.89 -9.64 -13.65
CA GLY A 6 5.79 -8.88 -14.54
C GLY A 6 5.49 -7.38 -14.67
N THR A 7 4.38 -6.89 -14.12
CA THR A 7 3.90 -5.50 -14.37
C THR A 7 4.27 -4.49 -13.28
N CYS A 8 4.59 -4.95 -12.07
CA CYS A 8 5.07 -4.08 -11.01
C CYS A 8 6.56 -3.77 -11.25
N ARG A 9 6.88 -2.63 -11.86
CA ARG A 9 8.25 -2.11 -11.87
C ARG A 9 8.73 -2.09 -10.42
N ASN A 10 9.75 -2.89 -10.12
CA ASN A 10 10.37 -3.04 -8.79
C ASN A 10 11.09 -1.76 -8.34
N LYS A 11 10.41 -0.61 -8.26
CA LYS A 11 10.88 0.53 -7.48
C LYS A 11 10.46 0.29 -6.05
N VAL A 12 11.37 -0.32 -5.29
CA VAL A 12 11.20 -0.45 -3.85
C VAL A 12 11.46 0.95 -3.28
N LEU A 13 10.41 1.62 -2.82
CA LEU A 13 10.58 2.69 -1.84
C LEU A 13 10.85 1.96 -0.52
N GLU A 14 12.12 1.64 -0.27
CA GLU A 14 12.53 1.23 1.07
C GLU A 14 12.23 2.42 1.97
N GLY A 15 11.31 2.24 2.93
CA GLY A 15 11.01 3.29 3.89
C GLY A 15 12.29 3.65 4.61
N GLU A 16 12.84 4.83 4.35
CA GLU A 16 14.02 5.35 5.05
C GLU A 16 13.71 5.62 6.54
N ASP A 17 12.42 5.66 6.90
CA ASP A 17 11.93 5.64 8.28
C ASP A 17 12.07 4.22 8.88
N LYS A 18 13.26 3.93 9.42
CA LYS A 18 13.63 2.66 10.11
C LYS A 18 12.80 2.32 11.35
N GLU A 19 11.80 3.14 11.70
CA GLU A 19 10.98 2.99 12.90
C GLU A 19 9.77 2.06 12.73
N GLN A 20 9.36 1.76 11.50
CA GLN A 20 8.20 0.90 11.23
C GLN A 20 8.65 -0.39 10.53
N PRO A 21 8.38 -1.58 11.10
CA PRO A 21 8.74 -2.84 10.46
C PRO A 21 7.93 -3.03 9.17
N THR A 22 8.60 -3.11 8.03
CA THR A 22 7.96 -3.27 6.72
C THR A 22 8.00 -4.73 6.26
N ARG A 23 6.97 -5.13 5.50
CA ARG A 23 6.93 -6.42 4.79
C ARG A 23 6.49 -6.19 3.36
N ARG A 24 7.11 -6.91 2.43
CA ARG A 24 6.68 -6.93 1.03
C ARG A 24 5.58 -7.97 0.85
N LEU A 25 4.46 -7.54 0.29
CA LEU A 25 3.31 -8.39 -0.01
C LEU A 25 2.89 -8.17 -1.46
N PHE A 26 2.49 -9.26 -2.11
CA PHE A 26 1.80 -9.17 -3.40
C PHE A 26 0.32 -8.94 -3.15
N SER A 27 -0.28 -8.01 -3.90
CA SER A 27 -1.72 -7.80 -3.85
C SER A 27 -2.44 -8.92 -4.60
N GLY A 28 -3.26 -9.69 -3.88
CA GLY A 28 -4.14 -10.70 -4.49
C GLY A 28 -5.39 -10.10 -5.15
N ALA A 29 -5.76 -8.86 -4.78
CA ALA A 29 -6.95 -8.18 -5.25
C ALA A 29 -6.62 -7.06 -6.26
N GLY A 30 -7.59 -6.77 -7.13
CA GLY A 30 -7.47 -5.64 -8.06
C GLY A 30 -7.71 -4.33 -7.32
N HIS A 31 -6.84 -3.35 -7.54
CA HIS A 31 -6.95 -2.00 -6.99
C HIS A 31 -6.87 -0.98 -8.13
N ASP A 32 -7.45 0.19 -7.94
CA ASP A 32 -7.52 1.24 -8.98
C ASP A 32 -6.14 1.64 -9.50
N GLY A 33 -5.11 1.58 -8.64
CA GLY A 33 -3.73 1.83 -9.05
C GLY A 33 -3.25 0.95 -10.20
N LEU A 34 -3.73 -0.30 -10.28
CA LEU A 34 -3.37 -1.20 -11.37
C LEU A 34 -3.78 -0.65 -12.75
N ALA A 35 -4.92 0.05 -12.83
CA ALA A 35 -5.36 0.69 -14.07
C ALA A 35 -4.49 1.89 -14.47
N MET A 36 -3.74 2.47 -13.51
CA MET A 36 -2.87 3.62 -13.72
C MET A 36 -1.40 3.26 -13.99
N ASN A 37 -1.03 1.97 -13.87
CA ASN A 37 0.36 1.47 -13.91
C ASN A 37 1.12 1.81 -15.21
N ASP A 38 0.41 2.00 -16.31
CA ASP A 38 1.02 2.34 -17.61
C ASP A 38 1.26 3.85 -17.76
N LEU A 39 0.60 4.69 -16.96
CA LEU A 39 0.64 6.14 -17.05
C LEU A 39 1.63 6.77 -16.07
N THR A 40 1.77 6.19 -14.88
CA THR A 40 2.62 6.72 -13.81
C THR A 40 3.11 5.60 -12.90
N ASP A 41 4.15 5.90 -12.12
CA ASP A 41 4.63 4.99 -11.09
C ASP A 41 3.58 4.90 -9.96
N ILE A 42 3.27 3.66 -9.56
CA ILE A 42 2.28 3.36 -8.53
C ILE A 42 2.93 2.67 -7.32
N GLY A 43 2.46 3.02 -6.13
CA GLY A 43 2.80 2.34 -4.88
C GLY A 43 1.53 1.88 -4.16
N MET A 44 1.57 0.72 -3.52
CA MET A 44 0.51 0.25 -2.63
C MET A 44 1.04 0.14 -1.19
N LEU A 45 0.28 0.68 -0.24
CA LEU A 45 0.54 0.56 1.19
C LEU A 45 -0.54 -0.32 1.81
N PHE A 46 -0.16 -1.41 2.48
CA PHE A 46 -1.08 -2.34 3.12
C PHE A 46 -1.14 -2.12 4.63
N LEU A 47 -2.34 -2.13 5.20
CA LEU A 47 -2.55 -2.19 6.65
C LEU A 47 -2.90 -3.61 7.09
N ARG A 48 -2.72 -3.87 8.38
CA ARG A 48 -3.18 -5.12 8.97
C ARG A 48 -4.67 -5.01 9.26
N CYS A 49 -5.45 -5.95 8.74
CA CYS A 49 -6.86 -6.11 9.08
C CYS A 49 -7.02 -7.32 10.01
N ARG A 50 -7.95 -7.22 10.97
CA ARG A 50 -8.26 -8.32 11.90
C ARG A 50 -8.61 -9.58 11.12
N ASP A 51 -7.87 -10.66 11.40
CA ASP A 51 -8.00 -11.97 10.74
C ASP A 51 -7.90 -11.94 9.20
N GLY A 52 -7.34 -10.86 8.63
CA GLY A 52 -7.28 -10.66 7.18
C GLY A 52 -8.66 -10.51 6.51
N LEU A 53 -9.70 -10.19 7.29
CA LEU A 53 -11.04 -9.99 6.76
C LEU A 53 -11.12 -8.71 5.93
N SER A 54 -11.84 -8.80 4.82
CA SER A 54 -12.18 -7.69 3.94
C SER A 54 -13.56 -7.92 3.36
N HIS A 55 -14.32 -6.86 3.07
CA HIS A 55 -15.70 -6.92 2.61
C HIS A 55 -16.62 -7.70 3.56
N HIS A 56 -16.35 -7.62 4.85
CA HIS A 56 -17.11 -8.28 5.91
C HIS A 56 -17.52 -7.27 6.99
N PRO A 57 -18.69 -7.41 7.65
CA PRO A 57 -19.10 -6.50 8.71
C PRO A 57 -18.11 -6.39 9.88
N ASP A 58 -17.35 -7.46 10.13
CA ASP A 58 -16.32 -7.51 11.17
C ASP A 58 -14.93 -7.05 10.70
N GLU A 59 -14.80 -6.53 9.48
CA GLU A 59 -13.57 -5.90 8.99
C GLU A 59 -13.18 -4.75 9.92
N ALA A 60 -11.97 -4.79 10.45
CA ALA A 60 -11.47 -3.77 11.37
C ALA A 60 -9.94 -3.69 11.34
N ILE A 61 -9.44 -2.46 11.46
CA ILE A 61 -8.02 -2.15 11.71
C ILE A 61 -7.87 -1.59 13.13
N THR A 62 -6.66 -1.65 13.68
CA THR A 62 -6.36 -1.00 14.97
C THR A 62 -6.06 0.49 14.78
N ALA A 63 -6.15 1.27 15.87
CA ALA A 63 -5.79 2.69 15.82
C ALA A 63 -4.29 2.87 15.53
N GLU A 64 -3.47 1.95 16.04
CA GLU A 64 -2.03 1.90 15.82
C GLU A 64 -1.68 1.63 14.35
N ASP A 65 -2.42 0.73 13.69
CA ASP A 65 -2.26 0.49 12.25
C ASP A 65 -2.66 1.71 11.41
N ALA A 66 -3.75 2.39 11.80
CA ALA A 66 -4.20 3.61 11.13
C ALA A 66 -3.16 4.76 11.26
N GLU A 67 -2.59 4.94 12.45
CA GLU A 67 -1.53 5.93 12.70
C GLU A 67 -0.26 5.61 11.90
N ALA A 68 0.17 4.35 11.92
CA ALA A 68 1.33 3.89 11.14
C ALA A 68 1.12 4.14 9.64
N GLY A 69 -0.04 3.78 9.10
CA GLY A 69 -0.40 4.03 7.71
C GLY A 69 -0.39 5.51 7.35
N THR A 70 -0.96 6.33 8.23
CA THR A 70 -1.01 7.79 8.04
C THR A 70 0.38 8.39 8.00
N ARG A 71 1.27 7.98 8.91
CA ARG A 71 2.66 8.45 8.89
C ARG A 71 3.38 8.11 7.58
N VAL A 72 3.23 6.88 7.10
CA VAL A 72 3.87 6.43 5.86
C VAL A 72 3.34 7.19 4.64
N ILE A 73 2.02 7.34 4.51
CA ILE A 73 1.45 8.05 3.36
C ILE A 73 1.80 9.54 3.38
N MET A 74 1.84 10.17 4.56
CA MET A 74 2.27 11.57 4.69
C MET A 74 3.75 11.75 4.34
N HIS A 75 4.63 10.84 4.77
CA HIS A 75 6.03 10.84 4.36
C HIS A 75 6.15 10.73 2.83
N LEU A 76 5.41 9.80 2.23
CA LEU A 76 5.44 9.61 0.78
C LEU A 76 4.96 10.85 0.01
N LEU A 77 3.83 11.45 0.40
CA LEU A 77 3.30 12.63 -0.27
C LEU A 77 4.22 13.85 -0.15
N THR A 78 4.98 13.97 0.94
CA THR A 78 5.92 15.07 1.15
C THR A 78 7.26 14.88 0.45
N LYS A 79 7.70 13.63 0.24
CA LYS A 79 9.00 13.30 -0.36
C LYS A 79 8.92 12.92 -1.85
N HIS A 80 7.79 12.37 -2.30
CA HIS A 80 7.59 11.79 -3.62
C HIS A 80 6.29 12.30 -4.25
N HIS A 81 6.33 13.55 -4.72
CA HIS A 81 5.21 14.27 -5.33
C HIS A 81 4.87 13.78 -6.75
N ASP A 82 5.71 12.94 -7.33
CA ASP A 82 5.57 12.32 -8.66
C ASP A 82 4.93 10.92 -8.61
N MET A 83 4.79 10.32 -7.41
CA MET A 83 4.27 8.96 -7.22
C MET A 83 2.77 8.97 -6.90
N THR A 84 2.00 8.10 -7.54
CA THR A 84 0.61 7.82 -7.13
C THR A 84 0.59 6.71 -6.08
N ALA A 85 0.22 7.06 -4.84
CA ALA A 85 0.04 6.07 -3.77
C ALA A 85 -1.43 5.64 -3.64
N VAL A 86 -1.63 4.34 -3.55
CA VAL A 86 -2.92 3.73 -3.24
C VAL A 86 -2.83 3.10 -1.86
N LEU A 87 -3.62 3.61 -0.93
CA LEU A 87 -3.80 2.97 0.36
C LEU A 87 -4.68 1.74 0.17
N VAL A 88 -4.13 0.58 0.49
CA VAL A 88 -4.80 -0.71 0.46
C VAL A 88 -5.01 -1.17 1.90
N ARG A 89 -6.21 -1.65 2.18
CA ARG A 89 -6.58 -2.21 3.48
C ARG A 89 -6.49 -3.73 3.44
#